data_AF-A0A5B6TMQ0-F1
#
_entry.id   AF-A0A5B6TMQ0-F1
#
_cell.length_a   1.000
_cell.length_b   1.000
_cell.length_c   1.000
_cell.angle_alpha   90.00
_cell.angle_beta   90.00
_cell.angle_gamma   90.00
#
_symmetry.space_group_name_H-M   'P 1'
#
loop_
_entity.id
_entity.type
_entity.pdbx_description
1 polymer ?
#
loop_
_entity_poly.entity_id
_entity_poly.type
_entity_poly.pdbx_seq_one_letter_code
_entity_poly.pdbx_strand_id
1 'polypeptide(L)'
;MFRNAKLFLPPPRDGSDFKELFKRLAAAGAGRPLDKDGFPAGPWTPELLAEAISQIDSNRTGVDLRTVQLWFQENDKGISAANIRWLARVFGCDDPVATSEWQMELSAAQSRLAAKRREWKRAGSDVALAIPDWARNTTFDDESESLAKLARNTDARGPRRRFSLARRSEALFSRGSPLNLPASVFAGAAALGFLSYITGIHDATYVRADGLVKQVGFLWAPNWTFLFMVLLPLFFVFVTELVVFWKTQGRLKLVTEGDRIGNDDAWAHNVEASSYSYWSVFLICVVFAGLFQWIGVCLIPLMEGAGNYATDWGKLAIVRPEVISVPEEVVFTGLAYLYMCLCFYLFFVGLILLYTVIHDLWIIREASKSRPEVSYQHKVNEAGLRVMRGIFRCTVLGVLIAICMKAQSSYLTSRGENIAAWLVGDMYSALYGGNDVRDGIAYRMPTQYSSLLIVISTCVVFVYGWIRLGVGTRFQVALWKMLAVVALLVAGYLLIDAFAGFSILLGVGVLLAIYGLIDPGFGKGERES
;
A
#
# COMPACT_ATOMS: atom_id res chain seq x y z
N MET A 1 -44.21 32.75 -6.07
CA MET A 1 -45.43 32.01 -6.47
C MET A 1 -45.62 30.90 -5.45
N PHE A 2 -46.84 30.55 -5.05
CA PHE A 2 -47.02 29.47 -4.06
C PHE A 2 -47.40 28.18 -4.76
N ARG A 3 -46.76 27.07 -4.40
CA ARG A 3 -47.13 25.72 -4.85
C ARG A 3 -47.17 24.80 -3.63
N ASN A 4 -48.22 23.99 -3.51
CA ASN A 4 -48.42 23.07 -2.37
C ASN A 4 -48.23 23.73 -0.99
N ALA A 5 -48.81 24.93 -0.80
CA ALA A 5 -48.67 25.75 0.42
C ALA A 5 -47.22 26.10 0.83
N LYS A 6 -46.26 25.97 -0.08
CA LYS A 6 -44.85 26.31 0.09
C LYS A 6 -44.43 27.45 -0.85
N LEU A 7 -43.41 28.19 -0.45
CA LEU A 7 -42.84 29.27 -1.28
C LEU A 7 -42.08 28.66 -2.47
N PHE A 8 -42.62 28.81 -3.68
CA PHE A 8 -41.97 28.35 -4.90
C PHE A 8 -41.27 29.50 -5.63
N LEU A 9 -40.00 29.26 -5.98
CA LEU A 9 -39.20 30.08 -6.87
C LEU A 9 -38.84 29.21 -8.09
N PRO A 10 -39.02 29.72 -9.33
CA PRO A 10 -38.60 29.00 -10.52
C PRO A 10 -37.06 28.97 -10.63
N PRO A 11 -36.46 27.93 -11.25
CA PRO A 11 -35.03 27.88 -11.49
C PRO A 11 -34.59 29.06 -12.38
N PRO A 12 -33.61 29.87 -11.95
CA PRO A 12 -33.26 31.11 -12.66
C PRO A 12 -32.52 30.88 -13.99
N ARG A 13 -31.88 29.72 -14.18
CA ARG A 13 -31.07 29.35 -15.37
C ARG A 13 -30.04 30.42 -15.76
N ASP A 14 -29.52 31.14 -14.77
CA ASP A 14 -28.64 32.30 -14.95
C ASP A 14 -27.15 31.93 -15.04
N GLY A 15 -26.83 30.63 -15.04
CA GLY A 15 -25.45 30.14 -15.11
C GLY A 15 -24.70 30.16 -13.78
N SER A 16 -25.33 30.55 -12.67
CA SER A 16 -24.71 30.56 -11.34
C SER A 16 -24.16 29.20 -10.93
N ASP A 17 -23.09 29.19 -10.14
CA ASP A 17 -22.58 27.94 -9.57
C ASP A 17 -23.47 27.44 -8.41
N PHE A 18 -23.27 26.18 -8.00
CA PHE A 18 -24.12 25.56 -6.99
C PHE A 18 -24.18 26.36 -5.68
N LYS A 19 -23.07 26.98 -5.25
CA LYS A 19 -22.99 27.67 -3.95
C LYS A 19 -23.75 28.98 -3.98
N GLU A 20 -23.62 29.74 -5.06
CA GLU A 20 -24.37 30.98 -5.30
C GLU A 20 -25.88 30.70 -5.37
N LEU A 21 -26.25 29.70 -6.16
CA LEU A 21 -27.66 29.29 -6.33
C LEU A 21 -28.26 28.80 -5.01
N PHE A 22 -27.55 27.94 -4.27
CA PHE A 22 -28.00 27.44 -2.98
C PHE A 22 -28.16 28.55 -1.94
N LYS A 23 -27.18 29.46 -1.83
CA LYS A 23 -27.21 30.58 -0.86
C LYS A 23 -28.42 31.49 -1.12
N ARG A 24 -28.73 31.77 -2.38
CA ARG A 24 -29.90 32.58 -2.79
C ARG A 24 -31.22 31.89 -2.42
N LEU A 25 -31.35 30.59 -2.69
CA LEU A 25 -32.57 29.83 -2.39
C LEU A 25 -32.77 29.62 -0.89
N ALA A 26 -31.68 29.36 -0.16
CA ALA A 26 -31.67 29.24 1.28
C ALA A 26 -32.09 30.56 1.94
N ALA A 27 -31.52 31.69 1.51
CA ALA A 27 -31.87 33.02 2.02
C ALA A 27 -33.32 33.40 1.70
N ALA A 28 -33.82 33.03 0.53
CA ALA A 28 -35.20 33.29 0.14
C ALA A 28 -36.23 32.37 0.81
N GLY A 29 -35.79 31.28 1.47
CA GLY A 29 -36.70 30.31 2.09
C GLY A 29 -37.50 29.47 1.07
N ALA A 30 -36.95 29.23 -0.12
CA ALA A 30 -37.62 28.45 -1.16
C ALA A 30 -37.98 27.03 -0.65
N GLY A 31 -39.21 26.58 -0.86
CA GLY A 31 -39.69 25.27 -0.38
C GLY A 31 -40.16 25.24 1.08
N ARG A 32 -40.07 26.34 1.82
CA ARG A 32 -40.63 26.40 3.19
C ARG A 32 -42.15 26.55 3.17
N PRO A 33 -42.87 25.91 4.12
CA PRO A 33 -44.29 26.15 4.31
C PRO A 33 -44.56 27.60 4.73
N LEU A 34 -45.74 28.10 4.41
CA LEU A 34 -46.20 29.40 4.89
C LEU A 34 -46.61 29.31 6.36
N ASP A 35 -46.36 30.38 7.12
CA ASP A 35 -46.89 30.51 8.47
C ASP A 35 -48.42 30.74 8.44
N LYS A 36 -49.07 30.64 9.59
CA LYS A 36 -50.55 30.73 9.73
C LYS A 36 -51.15 32.03 9.19
N ASP A 37 -50.34 33.08 9.07
CA ASP A 37 -50.71 34.40 8.53
C ASP A 37 -50.41 34.56 7.02
N GLY A 38 -49.97 33.51 6.33
CA GLY A 38 -49.70 33.53 4.88
C GLY A 38 -48.35 34.12 4.46
N PHE A 39 -47.48 34.43 5.42
CA PHE A 39 -46.13 34.96 5.16
C PHE A 39 -45.06 33.85 5.05
N PRO A 40 -43.97 34.06 4.28
CA PRO A 40 -42.86 33.11 4.21
C PRO A 40 -42.18 32.94 5.58
N ALA A 41 -41.95 31.70 6.00
CA ALA A 41 -41.41 31.35 7.32
C ALA A 41 -39.94 31.78 7.58
N GLY A 42 -39.35 32.61 6.73
CA GLY A 42 -37.96 33.07 6.80
C GLY A 42 -36.95 32.19 6.05
N PRO A 43 -35.64 32.49 6.13
CA PRO A 43 -34.59 31.73 5.44
C PRO A 43 -34.44 30.30 5.99
N TRP A 44 -33.81 29.41 5.23
CA TRP A 44 -33.39 28.10 5.72
C TRP A 44 -32.17 28.23 6.64
N THR A 45 -32.23 27.60 7.82
CA THR A 45 -31.03 27.29 8.62
C THR A 45 -30.57 25.85 8.35
N PRO A 46 -29.30 25.50 8.64
CA PRO A 46 -28.81 24.14 8.47
C PRO A 46 -29.65 23.09 9.21
N GLU A 47 -30.11 23.42 10.41
CA GLU A 47 -30.91 22.54 11.28
C GLU A 47 -32.29 22.29 10.67
N LEU A 48 -32.98 23.36 10.27
CA LEU A 48 -34.30 23.27 9.64
C LEU A 48 -34.26 22.51 8.31
N LEU A 49 -33.21 22.72 7.51
CA LEU A 49 -33.08 22.05 6.21
C LEU A 49 -32.73 20.56 6.38
N ALA A 50 -31.87 20.21 7.34
CA ALA A 50 -31.56 18.82 7.66
C ALA A 50 -32.80 18.06 8.14
N GLU A 51 -33.61 18.70 8.98
CA GLU A 51 -34.88 18.15 9.45
C GLU A 51 -35.87 17.97 8.29
N ALA A 52 -36.07 18.99 7.46
CA ALA A 52 -36.98 18.93 6.33
C ALA A 52 -36.62 17.84 5.31
N ILE A 53 -35.32 17.60 5.07
CA ILE A 53 -34.86 16.51 4.19
C ILE A 53 -35.06 15.13 4.85
N SER A 54 -34.94 15.06 6.18
CA SER A 54 -35.10 13.81 6.93
C SER A 54 -36.57 13.42 7.11
N GLN A 55 -37.49 14.38 7.04
CA GLN A 55 -38.94 14.14 7.09
C GLN A 55 -39.53 13.67 5.74
N ILE A 56 -38.73 13.56 4.66
CA ILE A 56 -39.20 13.03 3.38
C ILE A 56 -39.32 11.51 3.50
N ASP A 57 -40.53 10.94 3.39
CA ASP A 57 -40.84 9.51 3.57
C ASP A 57 -39.95 8.53 2.76
N SER A 58 -39.42 9.00 1.63
CA SER A 58 -38.53 8.21 0.77
C SER A 58 -37.05 8.23 1.20
N ASN A 59 -36.70 8.94 2.27
CA ASN A 59 -35.36 9.08 2.82
C ASN A 59 -35.24 8.40 4.21
N ARG A 60 -35.24 7.06 4.26
CA ARG A 60 -35.14 6.29 5.52
C ARG A 60 -33.84 6.52 6.31
N THR A 61 -32.82 7.10 5.68
CA THR A 61 -31.49 7.29 6.28
C THR A 61 -31.31 8.71 6.84
N GLY A 62 -32.19 9.65 6.48
CA GLY A 62 -32.03 11.07 6.82
C GLY A 62 -30.82 11.72 6.15
N VAL A 63 -30.57 13.00 6.45
CA VAL A 63 -29.30 13.67 6.12
C VAL A 63 -28.68 14.19 7.41
N ASP A 64 -27.41 13.85 7.62
CA ASP A 64 -26.64 14.30 8.77
C ASP A 64 -26.47 15.83 8.80
N LEU A 65 -26.69 16.43 9.97
CA LEU A 65 -26.64 17.88 10.17
C LEU A 65 -25.27 18.47 9.77
N ARG A 66 -24.17 17.78 10.07
CA ARG A 66 -22.82 18.24 9.73
C ARG A 66 -22.62 18.31 8.22
N THR A 67 -23.28 17.43 7.47
CA THR A 67 -23.29 17.47 6.00
C THR A 67 -24.02 18.70 5.46
N VAL A 68 -25.16 19.08 6.04
CA VAL A 68 -25.91 20.28 5.64
C VAL A 68 -25.17 21.55 6.02
N GLN A 69 -24.54 21.60 7.20
CA GLN A 69 -23.70 22.74 7.62
C GLN A 69 -22.57 23.02 6.62
N LEU A 70 -21.96 21.99 6.04
CA LEU A 70 -20.94 22.15 4.99
C LEU A 70 -21.48 22.79 3.71
N TRP A 71 -22.78 22.72 3.44
CA TRP A 71 -23.40 23.35 2.26
C TRP A 71 -23.53 24.86 2.45
N PHE A 72 -23.85 25.31 3.66
CA PHE A 72 -23.95 26.73 4.03
C PHE A 72 -22.59 27.43 4.16
N GLN A 73 -21.52 26.68 4.41
CA GLN A 73 -20.17 27.24 4.46
C GLN A 73 -19.66 27.67 3.07
N GLU A 74 -18.92 28.77 3.03
CA GLU A 74 -18.20 29.24 1.85
C GLU A 74 -17.00 28.32 1.58
N ASN A 75 -17.21 27.33 0.72
CA ASN A 75 -16.21 26.33 0.34
C ASN A 75 -16.46 25.84 -1.08
N ASP A 76 -15.45 25.20 -1.68
CA ASP A 76 -15.55 24.62 -3.03
C ASP A 76 -16.06 23.16 -3.02
N LYS A 77 -16.69 22.73 -1.92
CA LYS A 77 -17.25 21.37 -1.81
C LYS A 77 -18.68 21.42 -2.34
N GLY A 78 -18.91 20.66 -3.41
CA GLY A 78 -20.26 20.46 -3.92
C GLY A 78 -21.00 19.31 -3.25
N ILE A 79 -22.19 18.99 -3.76
CA ILE A 79 -23.13 18.04 -3.15
C ILE A 79 -23.23 16.73 -3.94
N SER A 80 -23.53 15.63 -3.25
CA SER A 80 -23.78 14.32 -3.88
C SER A 80 -25.10 14.30 -4.67
N ALA A 81 -25.20 13.44 -5.68
CA ALA A 81 -26.40 13.33 -6.51
C ALA A 81 -27.66 12.94 -5.71
N ALA A 82 -27.51 12.14 -4.66
CA ALA A 82 -28.61 11.77 -3.76
C ALA A 82 -29.15 13.00 -3.02
N ASN A 83 -28.27 13.84 -2.48
CA ASN A 83 -28.65 15.05 -1.76
C ASN A 83 -29.19 16.15 -2.68
N ILE A 84 -28.72 16.21 -3.94
CA ILE A 84 -29.33 17.07 -4.97
C ILE A 84 -30.78 16.69 -5.22
N ARG A 85 -31.10 15.38 -5.28
CA ARG A 85 -32.48 14.91 -5.45
C ARG A 85 -33.38 15.36 -4.30
N TRP A 86 -32.89 15.29 -3.07
CA TRP A 86 -33.65 15.73 -1.89
C TRP A 86 -33.84 17.25 -1.87
N LEU A 87 -32.80 18.02 -2.15
CA LEU A 87 -32.91 19.48 -2.27
C LEU A 87 -33.87 19.90 -3.40
N ALA A 88 -33.82 19.20 -4.53
CA ALA A 88 -34.73 19.45 -5.65
C ALA A 88 -36.19 19.21 -5.26
N ARG A 89 -36.45 18.19 -4.43
CA ARG A 89 -37.79 17.92 -3.91
C ARG A 89 -38.28 18.99 -2.93
N VAL A 90 -37.39 19.46 -2.05
CA VAL A 90 -37.69 20.57 -1.13
C VAL A 90 -37.99 21.85 -1.91
N PHE A 91 -37.09 22.28 -2.80
CA PHE A 91 -37.26 23.51 -3.59
C PHE A 91 -38.38 23.41 -4.64
N GLY A 92 -38.63 22.21 -5.15
CA GLY A 92 -39.76 21.86 -6.01
C GLY A 92 -41.09 21.78 -5.28
N CYS A 93 -41.14 22.02 -3.96
CA CYS A 93 -42.37 22.01 -3.16
C CYS A 93 -43.14 20.68 -3.27
N ASP A 94 -42.44 19.55 -3.39
CA ASP A 94 -43.00 18.21 -3.63
C ASP A 94 -43.82 18.04 -4.93
N ASP A 95 -43.81 19.03 -5.83
CA ASP A 95 -44.41 18.91 -7.17
C ASP A 95 -43.46 18.12 -8.10
N PRO A 96 -43.89 17.02 -8.74
CA PRO A 96 -43.02 16.19 -9.57
C PRO A 96 -42.36 16.94 -10.74
N VAL A 97 -43.09 17.88 -11.35
CA VAL A 97 -42.58 18.65 -12.51
C VAL A 97 -41.54 19.65 -12.04
N ALA A 98 -41.87 20.48 -11.04
CA ALA A 98 -40.93 21.44 -10.46
C ALA A 98 -39.70 20.76 -9.84
N THR A 99 -39.87 19.57 -9.24
CA THR A 99 -38.76 18.78 -8.69
C THR A 99 -37.80 18.34 -9.79
N SER A 100 -38.31 17.88 -10.93
CA SER A 100 -37.48 17.49 -12.08
C SER A 100 -36.70 18.69 -12.63
N GLU A 101 -37.36 19.84 -12.76
CA GLU A 101 -36.71 21.09 -13.20
C GLU A 101 -35.61 21.55 -12.24
N TRP A 102 -35.89 21.52 -10.94
CA TRP A 102 -34.90 21.85 -9.91
C TRP A 102 -33.76 20.84 -9.87
N GLN A 103 -34.02 19.55 -10.09
CA GLN A 103 -32.98 18.53 -10.13
C GLN A 103 -32.04 18.74 -11.32
N MET A 104 -32.58 19.10 -12.50
CA MET A 104 -31.78 19.44 -13.67
C MET A 104 -30.91 20.68 -13.41
N GLU A 105 -31.48 21.75 -12.87
CA GLU A 105 -30.73 23.00 -12.63
C GLU A 105 -29.66 22.83 -11.55
N LEU A 106 -29.96 22.17 -10.43
CA LEU A 106 -28.97 21.93 -9.36
C LEU A 106 -27.83 21.02 -9.84
N SER A 107 -28.13 20.03 -10.70
CA SER A 107 -27.10 19.17 -11.30
C SER A 107 -26.21 19.93 -12.28
N ALA A 108 -26.79 20.86 -13.05
CA ALA A 108 -26.06 21.74 -13.94
C ALA A 108 -25.17 22.72 -13.15
N ALA A 109 -25.71 23.37 -12.11
CA ALA A 109 -24.97 24.26 -11.22
C ALA A 109 -23.81 23.57 -10.50
N GLN A 110 -24.01 22.32 -10.07
CA GLN A 110 -22.97 21.46 -9.49
C GLN A 110 -21.88 21.12 -10.52
N SER A 111 -22.25 20.90 -11.78
CA SER A 111 -21.30 20.66 -12.87
C SER A 111 -20.47 21.92 -13.16
N ARG A 112 -21.08 23.11 -13.10
CA ARG A 112 -20.39 24.41 -13.21
C ARG A 112 -19.41 24.64 -12.07
N LEU A 113 -19.81 24.39 -10.82
CA LEU A 113 -18.89 24.46 -9.66
C LEU A 113 -17.70 23.51 -9.82
N ALA A 114 -17.95 22.28 -10.31
CA ALA A 114 -16.90 21.32 -10.58
C ALA A 114 -15.97 21.75 -11.73
N ALA A 115 -16.48 22.45 -12.75
CA ALA A 115 -15.69 23.03 -13.84
C ALA A 115 -14.83 24.20 -13.34
N LYS A 116 -15.41 25.17 -12.63
CA LYS A 116 -14.72 26.31 -11.99
C LYS A 116 -13.59 25.84 -11.07
N ARG A 117 -13.81 24.79 -10.28
CA ARG A 117 -12.77 24.16 -9.45
C ARG A 117 -11.64 23.53 -10.26
N ARG A 118 -11.93 23.00 -11.45
CA ARG A 118 -10.88 22.46 -12.36
C ARG A 118 -10.09 23.59 -13.01
N GLU A 119 -10.75 24.68 -13.39
CA GLU A 119 -10.11 25.87 -13.95
C GLU A 119 -9.21 26.56 -12.93
N TRP A 120 -9.64 26.77 -11.68
CA TRP A 120 -8.78 27.31 -10.63
C TRP A 120 -7.55 26.44 -10.35
N LYS A 121 -7.70 25.12 -10.40
CA LYS A 121 -6.55 24.20 -10.28
C LYS A 121 -5.60 24.25 -11.47
N ARG A 122 -6.09 24.64 -12.65
CA ARG A 122 -5.27 24.84 -13.86
C ARG A 122 -4.61 26.22 -13.84
N ALA A 123 -5.35 27.28 -13.51
CA ALA A 123 -4.82 28.64 -13.38
C ALA A 123 -3.75 28.74 -12.27
N GLY A 124 -3.95 28.06 -11.13
CA GLY A 124 -2.92 27.98 -10.08
C GLY A 124 -1.68 27.16 -10.49
N SER A 125 -1.76 26.39 -11.57
CA SER A 125 -0.63 25.69 -12.19
C SER A 125 0.10 26.57 -13.23
N ASP A 126 -0.62 27.46 -13.94
CA ASP A 126 -0.06 28.36 -14.95
C ASP A 126 0.58 29.62 -14.35
N VAL A 127 0.13 30.09 -13.18
CA VAL A 127 0.76 31.24 -12.49
C VAL A 127 2.18 30.92 -11.98
N ALA A 128 2.57 29.65 -11.93
CA ALA A 128 3.96 29.25 -11.65
C ALA A 128 4.87 29.26 -12.91
N LEU A 129 4.35 29.58 -14.10
CA LEU A 129 5.06 29.49 -15.38
C LEU A 129 5.05 30.78 -16.23
N ALA A 130 4.70 31.93 -15.66
CA ALA A 130 4.75 33.21 -16.38
C ALA A 130 6.00 34.04 -16.01
N ILE A 131 7.12 33.75 -16.68
CA ILE A 131 8.17 34.76 -16.94
C ILE A 131 7.80 35.44 -18.27
N PRO A 132 7.64 36.78 -18.33
CA PRO A 132 7.28 37.46 -19.56
C PRO A 132 8.54 37.83 -20.36
N ASP A 133 8.78 37.17 -21.49
CA ASP A 133 9.76 37.64 -22.47
C ASP A 133 9.07 38.26 -23.68
N TRP A 134 9.51 39.49 -23.95
CA TRP A 134 9.11 40.35 -25.05
C TRP A 134 9.90 40.01 -26.33
N ALA A 135 9.23 40.22 -27.45
CA ALA A 135 9.63 40.35 -28.86
C ALA A 135 10.69 39.43 -29.51
N ARG A 136 10.26 38.79 -30.59
CA ARG A 136 10.87 39.05 -31.91
C ARG A 136 9.84 38.89 -33.04
N ASN A 137 9.83 39.89 -33.91
CA ASN A 137 8.97 40.04 -35.07
C ASN A 137 9.42 39.17 -36.27
N THR A 138 8.41 38.81 -37.09
CA THR A 138 8.37 38.73 -38.58
C THR A 138 9.36 37.82 -39.31
N THR A 139 8.87 36.80 -40.04
CA THR A 139 8.48 36.88 -41.48
C THR A 139 7.83 35.56 -41.98
N PHE A 140 7.09 35.70 -43.08
CA PHE A 140 6.06 34.85 -43.72
C PHE A 140 6.48 33.48 -44.32
N ASP A 141 5.44 32.63 -44.41
CA ASP A 141 5.02 31.63 -45.42
C ASP A 141 6.00 30.65 -46.05
N ASP A 142 5.70 29.34 -45.91
CA ASP A 142 5.26 28.55 -47.08
C ASP A 142 4.37 27.36 -46.65
N GLU A 143 3.49 27.03 -47.58
CA GLU A 143 2.22 26.32 -47.46
C GLU A 143 2.30 24.79 -47.43
N SER A 144 1.28 24.21 -46.79
CA SER A 144 0.52 23.06 -47.29
C SER A 144 1.23 21.69 -47.39
N GLU A 145 1.31 20.97 -46.26
CA GLU A 145 1.28 19.50 -46.30
C GLU A 145 0.78 18.79 -45.01
N SER A 146 0.35 19.51 -43.97
CA SER A 146 0.06 18.88 -42.66
C SER A 146 -1.42 18.73 -42.29
N LEU A 147 -2.36 19.21 -43.11
CA LEU A 147 -3.78 19.24 -42.74
C LEU A 147 -4.52 17.90 -42.97
N ALA A 148 -3.91 16.94 -43.68
CA ALA A 148 -4.52 15.64 -43.98
C ALA A 148 -4.19 14.52 -42.97
N LYS A 149 -3.26 14.74 -42.01
CA LYS A 149 -2.95 13.77 -40.94
C LYS A 149 -3.62 14.09 -39.60
N LEU A 150 -4.26 15.26 -39.47
CA LEU A 150 -4.91 15.70 -38.22
C LEU A 150 -6.40 15.29 -38.12
N ALA A 151 -6.94 14.56 -39.08
CA ALA A 151 -8.35 14.15 -39.10
C ALA A 151 -8.62 12.71 -38.61
N ARG A 152 -7.60 11.98 -38.12
CA ARG A 152 -7.77 10.61 -37.58
C ARG A 152 -7.65 10.45 -36.06
N ASN A 153 -7.50 11.53 -35.31
CA ASN A 153 -7.36 11.46 -33.85
C ASN A 153 -8.42 12.28 -33.09
N THR A 154 -9.63 12.39 -33.63
CA THR A 154 -10.76 13.04 -32.94
C THR A 154 -11.63 12.04 -32.16
N ASP A 155 -11.01 11.01 -31.57
CA ASP A 155 -11.68 10.05 -30.69
C ASP A 155 -10.86 9.70 -29.42
N ALA A 156 -9.95 10.58 -29.02
CA ALA A 156 -9.32 10.48 -27.70
C ALA A 156 -10.10 11.34 -26.70
N ARG A 157 -11.15 10.75 -26.11
CA ARG A 157 -11.57 11.13 -24.75
C ARG A 157 -10.30 11.16 -23.90
N GLY A 158 -9.82 12.36 -23.55
CA GLY A 158 -8.61 12.53 -22.73
C GLY A 158 -8.65 11.58 -21.54
N PRO A 159 -7.52 10.92 -21.17
CA PRO A 159 -7.56 9.85 -20.21
C PRO A 159 -8.13 10.37 -18.90
N ARG A 160 -9.40 10.01 -18.62
CA ARG A 160 -10.00 10.13 -17.30
C ARG A 160 -8.98 9.56 -16.33
N ARG A 161 -8.50 10.40 -15.40
CA ARG A 161 -7.47 10.07 -14.39
C ARG A 161 -7.83 8.73 -13.74
N ARG A 162 -7.35 7.62 -14.32
CA ARG A 162 -7.69 6.28 -13.89
C ARG A 162 -7.12 6.11 -12.49
N PHE A 163 -7.87 5.46 -11.62
CA PHE A 163 -7.37 5.07 -10.31
C PHE A 163 -6.23 4.07 -10.53
N SER A 164 -4.99 4.57 -10.56
CA SER A 164 -3.81 3.75 -10.79
C SER A 164 -3.28 3.28 -9.44
N LEU A 165 -3.58 2.02 -9.11
CA LEU A 165 -3.07 1.37 -7.90
C LEU A 165 -1.53 1.42 -7.89
N ALA A 166 -0.90 1.16 -9.02
CA ALA A 166 0.55 1.24 -9.19
C ALA A 166 1.12 2.60 -8.78
N ARG A 167 0.54 3.72 -9.26
CA ARG A 167 1.01 5.07 -8.88
C ARG A 167 0.77 5.37 -7.40
N ARG A 168 -0.33 4.90 -6.81
CA ARG A 168 -0.59 5.12 -5.38
C ARG A 168 0.37 4.32 -4.50
N SER A 169 0.64 3.07 -4.87
CA SER A 169 1.54 2.20 -4.12
C SER A 169 2.99 2.69 -4.25
N GLU A 170 3.44 3.11 -5.44
CA GLU A 170 4.74 3.77 -5.61
C GLU A 170 4.86 5.06 -4.78
N ALA A 171 3.79 5.85 -4.72
CA ALA A 171 3.78 7.09 -3.95
C ALA A 171 4.01 6.88 -2.45
N LEU A 172 3.67 5.71 -1.89
CA LEU A 172 3.94 5.38 -0.49
C LEU A 172 5.45 5.22 -0.21
N PHE A 173 6.22 4.83 -1.23
CA PHE A 173 7.68 4.68 -1.14
C PHE A 173 8.43 5.93 -1.59
N SER A 174 7.84 6.76 -2.44
CA SER A 174 8.56 7.85 -3.10
C SER A 174 8.15 9.26 -2.66
N ARG A 175 6.99 9.42 -2.01
CA ARG A 175 6.47 10.74 -1.59
C ARG A 175 6.48 10.89 -0.08
N GLY A 176 6.97 12.04 0.37
CA GLY A 176 7.03 12.39 1.79
C GLY A 176 8.33 11.96 2.45
N SER A 177 8.33 11.90 3.79
CA SER A 177 9.51 11.46 4.54
C SER A 177 9.75 9.97 4.31
N PRO A 178 11.01 9.53 4.07
CA PRO A 178 11.36 8.11 3.92
C PRO A 178 11.05 7.28 5.17
N LEU A 179 10.81 7.94 6.31
CA LEU A 179 10.46 7.30 7.58
C LEU A 179 8.97 6.96 7.71
N ASN A 180 8.08 7.61 6.95
CA ASN A 180 6.63 7.50 7.15
C ASN A 180 6.12 6.06 7.02
N LEU A 181 6.49 5.37 5.94
CA LEU A 181 6.08 4.00 5.69
C LEU A 181 6.64 3.03 6.74
N PRO A 182 7.96 2.95 7.00
CA PRO A 182 8.52 2.14 8.07
C PRO A 182 7.91 2.41 9.45
N ALA A 183 7.72 3.69 9.81
CA ALA A 183 7.15 4.07 11.10
C ALA A 183 5.69 3.67 11.23
N SER A 184 4.88 3.80 10.17
CA SER A 184 3.47 3.36 10.20
C SER A 184 3.33 1.84 10.36
N VAL A 185 4.21 1.07 9.73
CA VAL A 185 4.27 -0.40 9.86
C VAL A 185 4.69 -0.74 11.29
N PHE A 186 5.79 -0.16 11.78
CA PHE A 186 6.20 -0.35 13.18
C PHE A 186 5.10 -0.01 14.18
N ALA A 187 4.43 1.13 14.01
CA ALA A 187 3.33 1.57 14.87
C ALA A 187 2.14 0.60 14.82
N GLY A 188 1.79 0.06 13.65
CA GLY A 188 0.75 -0.96 13.52
C GLY A 188 1.11 -2.26 14.26
N ALA A 189 2.36 -2.73 14.13
CA ALA A 189 2.85 -3.89 14.88
C ALA A 189 2.86 -3.65 16.39
N ALA A 190 3.29 -2.47 16.84
CA ALA A 190 3.28 -2.08 18.25
C ALA A 190 1.85 -1.99 18.80
N ALA A 191 0.90 -1.44 18.03
CA ALA A 191 -0.51 -1.37 18.40
C ALA A 191 -1.12 -2.77 18.58
N LEU A 192 -0.82 -3.72 17.69
CA LEU A 192 -1.21 -5.12 17.86
C LEU A 192 -0.55 -5.76 19.09
N GLY A 193 0.72 -5.42 19.37
CA GLY A 193 1.41 -5.83 20.60
C GLY A 193 0.69 -5.34 21.86
N PHE A 194 0.35 -4.05 21.94
CA PHE A 194 -0.44 -3.51 23.05
C PHE A 194 -1.83 -4.15 23.15
N LEU A 195 -2.49 -4.39 22.02
CA LEU A 195 -3.79 -5.05 22.02
C LEU A 195 -3.67 -6.49 22.55
N SER A 196 -2.61 -7.22 22.18
CA SER A 196 -2.34 -8.56 22.70
C SER A 196 -2.07 -8.58 24.21
N TYR A 197 -1.54 -7.48 24.75
CA TYR A 197 -1.33 -7.30 26.18
C TYR A 197 -2.67 -7.11 26.89
N ILE A 198 -3.50 -6.21 26.36
CA ILE A 198 -4.85 -5.92 26.89
C ILE A 198 -5.74 -7.17 26.88
N THR A 199 -5.65 -7.99 25.82
CA THR A 199 -6.44 -9.22 25.70
C THR A 199 -5.83 -10.43 26.43
N GLY A 200 -4.66 -10.28 27.06
CA GLY A 200 -4.02 -11.35 27.85
C GLY A 200 -3.30 -12.44 27.06
N ILE A 201 -3.23 -12.34 25.72
CA ILE A 201 -2.62 -13.38 24.85
C ILE A 201 -1.12 -13.17 24.56
N HIS A 202 -0.54 -12.07 25.04
CA HIS A 202 0.85 -11.70 24.79
C HIS A 202 1.90 -12.72 25.28
N ASP A 203 1.68 -13.33 26.44
CA ASP A 203 2.61 -14.24 27.13
C ASP A 203 1.94 -15.54 27.59
N ALA A 204 1.10 -16.12 26.72
CA ALA A 204 0.27 -17.26 27.06
C ALA A 204 0.94 -18.63 26.83
N THR A 205 0.82 -19.52 27.82
CA THR A 205 1.24 -20.92 27.75
C THR A 205 0.07 -21.89 27.55
N TYR A 206 0.34 -23.03 26.93
CA TYR A 206 -0.62 -24.11 26.74
C TYR A 206 0.01 -25.47 27.08
N VAL A 207 -0.72 -26.31 27.81
CA VAL A 207 -0.30 -27.69 28.12
C VAL A 207 -0.80 -28.61 27.02
N ARG A 208 0.10 -29.10 26.18
CA ARG A 208 -0.22 -30.06 25.11
C ARG A 208 -0.63 -31.41 25.71
N ALA A 209 -1.33 -32.23 24.91
CA ALA A 209 -1.81 -33.56 25.30
C ALA A 209 -0.71 -34.52 25.83
N ASP A 210 0.56 -34.28 25.50
CA ASP A 210 1.73 -35.03 26.01
C ASP A 210 2.27 -34.49 27.35
N GLY A 211 1.61 -33.49 27.95
CA GLY A 211 2.03 -32.83 29.18
C GLY A 211 3.06 -31.71 28.98
N LEU A 212 3.52 -31.46 27.75
CA LEU A 212 4.49 -30.41 27.45
C LEU A 212 3.83 -29.02 27.56
N VAL A 213 4.42 -28.15 28.38
CA VAL A 213 4.03 -26.74 28.46
C VAL A 213 4.71 -25.96 27.34
N LYS A 214 3.90 -25.50 26.38
CA LYS A 214 4.33 -24.74 25.20
C LYS A 214 4.04 -23.26 25.38
N GLN A 215 5.01 -22.43 25.04
CA GLN A 215 4.82 -20.99 24.96
C GLN A 215 4.24 -20.59 23.61
N VAL A 216 3.01 -20.06 23.61
CA VAL A 216 2.26 -19.74 22.39
C VAL A 216 1.87 -18.28 22.28
N GLY A 217 2.24 -17.46 23.28
CA GLY A 217 1.94 -16.04 23.34
C GLY A 217 2.40 -15.25 22.12
N PHE A 218 1.67 -14.16 21.83
CA PHE A 218 1.90 -13.31 20.66
C PHE A 218 3.34 -12.75 20.59
N LEU A 219 3.95 -12.41 21.74
CA LEU A 219 5.33 -11.90 21.79
C LEU A 219 6.39 -12.99 21.54
N TRP A 220 6.04 -14.26 21.70
CA TRP A 220 6.93 -15.38 21.46
C TRP A 220 6.87 -15.88 20.02
N ALA A 221 6.05 -15.25 19.18
CA ALA A 221 5.95 -15.51 17.75
C ALA A 221 6.96 -14.64 16.97
N PRO A 222 8.05 -15.20 16.41
CA PRO A 222 9.04 -14.43 15.65
C PRO A 222 8.48 -13.73 14.42
N ASN A 223 7.42 -14.28 13.84
CA ASN A 223 6.75 -13.66 12.71
C ASN A 223 5.98 -12.38 13.09
N TRP A 224 5.85 -12.07 14.38
CA TRP A 224 5.31 -10.81 14.88
C TRP A 224 6.40 -9.92 15.46
N THR A 225 7.21 -10.44 16.37
CA THR A 225 8.21 -9.63 17.09
C THR A 225 9.40 -9.25 16.23
N PHE A 226 9.99 -10.17 15.47
CA PHE A 226 11.13 -9.82 14.62
C PHE A 226 10.68 -9.35 13.24
N LEU A 227 9.76 -10.07 12.61
CA LEU A 227 9.32 -9.78 11.24
C LEU A 227 8.65 -8.41 11.14
N PHE A 228 7.55 -8.17 11.88
CA PHE A 228 6.76 -6.94 11.70
C PHE A 228 7.33 -5.74 12.46
N MET A 229 8.02 -5.93 13.60
CA MET A 229 8.62 -4.79 14.32
C MET A 229 10.01 -4.40 13.82
N VAL A 230 10.77 -5.30 13.18
CA VAL A 230 12.17 -5.01 12.83
C VAL A 230 12.44 -5.21 11.35
N LEU A 231 12.31 -6.44 10.86
CA LEU A 231 12.78 -6.80 9.51
C LEU A 231 12.00 -6.11 8.40
N LEU A 232 10.67 -6.03 8.53
CA LEU A 232 9.81 -5.45 7.51
C LEU A 232 9.92 -3.91 7.45
N PRO A 233 9.91 -3.16 8.57
CA PRO A 233 10.25 -1.74 8.55
C PRO A 233 11.62 -1.46 7.92
N LEU A 234 12.66 -2.22 8.28
CA LEU A 234 13.99 -2.09 7.66
C LEU A 234 13.96 -2.36 6.15
N PHE A 235 13.17 -3.34 5.72
CA PHE A 235 13.00 -3.63 4.29
C PHE A 235 12.41 -2.41 3.57
N PHE A 236 11.39 -1.79 4.15
CA PHE A 236 10.78 -0.59 3.57
C PHE A 236 11.71 0.61 3.57
N VAL A 237 12.59 0.77 4.57
CA VAL A 237 13.64 1.80 4.53
C VAL A 237 14.53 1.59 3.31
N PHE A 238 15.10 0.40 3.11
CA PHE A 238 16.03 0.16 2.01
C PHE A 238 15.38 0.25 0.63
N VAL A 239 14.14 -0.23 0.47
CA VAL A 239 13.39 -0.05 -0.77
C VAL A 239 13.15 1.44 -1.05
N THR A 240 12.71 2.18 -0.04
CA THR A 240 12.44 3.63 -0.15
C THR A 240 13.71 4.39 -0.51
N GLU A 241 14.81 4.16 0.20
CA GLU A 241 16.12 4.75 -0.11
C GLU A 241 16.56 4.44 -1.54
N LEU A 242 16.38 3.20 -2.00
CA LEU A 242 16.80 2.83 -3.34
C LEU A 242 15.93 3.45 -4.43
N VAL A 243 14.60 3.47 -4.24
CA VAL A 243 13.66 4.10 -5.18
C VAL A 243 13.89 5.61 -5.24
N VAL A 244 14.05 6.28 -4.09
CA VAL A 244 14.34 7.71 -4.03
C VAL A 244 15.70 8.02 -4.68
N PHE A 245 16.75 7.25 -4.36
CA PHE A 245 18.06 7.38 -5.01
C PHE A 245 17.95 7.24 -6.52
N TRP A 246 17.25 6.22 -7.02
CA TRP A 246 17.11 5.99 -8.45
C TRP A 246 16.43 7.17 -9.15
N LYS A 247 15.31 7.64 -8.61
CA LYS A 247 14.54 8.76 -9.18
C LYS A 247 15.30 10.08 -9.16
N THR A 248 15.95 10.39 -8.04
CA THR A 248 16.51 11.74 -7.80
C THR A 248 17.98 11.89 -8.20
N GLN A 249 18.74 10.81 -8.28
CA GLN A 249 20.19 10.88 -8.51
C GLN A 249 20.67 9.85 -9.54
N GLY A 250 20.37 8.57 -9.31
CA GLY A 250 20.92 7.46 -10.10
C GLY A 250 20.58 7.59 -11.58
N ARG A 251 19.30 7.77 -11.89
CA ARG A 251 18.81 7.89 -13.26
C ARG A 251 19.23 9.20 -13.94
N LEU A 252 19.15 10.32 -13.23
CA LEU A 252 19.55 11.64 -13.75
C LEU A 252 21.04 11.72 -14.12
N LYS A 253 21.92 11.01 -13.40
CA LYS A 253 23.35 10.96 -13.72
C LYS A 253 23.67 10.21 -15.02
N LEU A 254 22.73 9.38 -15.51
CA LEU A 254 22.92 8.50 -16.66
C LEU A 254 22.17 8.97 -17.91
N VAL A 255 21.15 9.82 -17.76
CA VAL A 255 20.37 10.37 -18.88
C VAL A 255 20.95 11.72 -19.31
N THR A 256 21.05 11.95 -20.63
CA THR A 256 21.58 13.20 -21.22
C THR A 256 20.73 14.44 -20.88
N GLU A 257 21.38 15.60 -20.81
CA GLU A 257 20.83 16.88 -20.35
C GLU A 257 19.58 17.36 -21.10
N GLY A 258 19.42 16.98 -22.38
CA GLY A 258 18.26 17.33 -23.21
C GLY A 258 16.97 16.52 -22.96
N ASP A 259 17.03 15.42 -22.20
CA ASP A 259 15.90 14.48 -22.01
C ASP A 259 15.29 14.56 -20.59
N ARG A 260 15.64 15.60 -19.83
CA ARG A 260 15.29 15.76 -18.40
C ARG A 260 13.79 15.95 -18.13
N ILE A 261 13.03 16.53 -19.06
CA ILE A 261 11.58 16.82 -18.88
C ILE A 261 10.71 15.58 -19.20
N GLY A 262 11.13 14.70 -20.12
CA GLY A 262 10.49 13.40 -20.36
C GLY A 262 10.76 12.36 -19.27
N ASN A 263 11.64 12.67 -18.32
CA ASN A 263 12.20 11.73 -17.36
C ASN A 263 11.17 11.29 -16.30
N ASP A 264 10.50 12.21 -15.62
CA ASP A 264 9.50 11.85 -14.59
C ASP A 264 8.31 11.09 -15.18
N ASP A 265 7.89 11.47 -16.39
CA ASP A 265 6.85 10.77 -17.14
C ASP A 265 7.29 9.36 -17.57
N ALA A 266 8.56 9.16 -17.94
CA ALA A 266 9.10 7.85 -18.29
C ALA A 266 9.20 6.89 -17.09
N TRP A 267 9.58 7.36 -15.89
CA TRP A 267 9.50 6.51 -14.68
C TRP A 267 8.06 6.14 -14.35
N ALA A 268 7.16 7.14 -14.37
CA ALA A 268 5.75 6.90 -14.13
C ALA A 268 5.15 5.91 -15.14
N HIS A 269 5.56 6.00 -16.41
CA HIS A 269 5.16 5.07 -17.45
C HIS A 269 5.65 3.65 -17.19
N ASN A 270 6.91 3.46 -16.77
CA ASN A 270 7.46 2.15 -16.42
C ASN A 270 6.73 1.51 -15.23
N VAL A 271 6.37 2.30 -14.22
CA VAL A 271 5.55 1.85 -13.09
C VAL A 271 4.14 1.46 -13.55
N GLU A 272 3.53 2.24 -14.45
CA GLU A 272 2.21 1.93 -15.00
C GLU A 272 2.18 0.73 -15.94
N ALA A 273 3.26 0.47 -16.67
CA ALA A 273 3.39 -0.71 -17.51
C ALA A 273 3.27 -2.01 -16.69
N SER A 274 3.63 -1.95 -15.40
CA SER A 274 3.53 -3.07 -14.46
C SER A 274 2.19 -3.11 -13.70
N SER A 275 1.20 -2.27 -14.04
CA SER A 275 -0.06 -2.12 -13.29
C SER A 275 -0.81 -3.44 -13.04
N TYR A 276 -0.76 -4.37 -13.99
CA TYR A 276 -1.33 -5.71 -13.82
C TYR A 276 -0.71 -6.45 -12.62
N SER A 277 0.62 -6.43 -12.48
CA SER A 277 1.32 -7.07 -11.36
C SER A 277 0.91 -6.48 -10.01
N TYR A 278 0.70 -5.16 -9.92
CA TYR A 278 0.22 -4.51 -8.69
C TYR A 278 -1.18 -4.98 -8.29
N TRP A 279 -2.09 -5.13 -9.27
CA TRP A 279 -3.44 -5.64 -9.03
C TRP A 279 -3.45 -7.11 -8.67
N SER A 280 -2.67 -7.94 -9.36
CA SER A 280 -2.54 -9.37 -9.06
C SER A 280 -2.04 -9.60 -7.64
N VAL A 281 -0.98 -8.89 -7.24
CA VAL A 281 -0.45 -8.97 -5.87
C VAL A 281 -1.46 -8.45 -4.84
N PHE A 282 -2.19 -7.38 -5.14
CA PHE A 282 -3.26 -6.88 -4.26
C PHE A 282 -4.33 -7.95 -4.00
N LEU A 283 -4.82 -8.58 -5.05
CA LEU A 283 -5.83 -9.63 -4.94
C LEU A 283 -5.29 -10.85 -4.18
N ILE A 284 -4.08 -11.31 -4.51
CA ILE A 284 -3.45 -12.45 -3.82
C ILE A 284 -3.24 -12.14 -2.33
N CYS A 285 -2.71 -10.97 -1.99
CA CYS A 285 -2.44 -10.63 -0.59
C CYS A 285 -3.74 -10.41 0.19
N VAL A 286 -4.62 -9.53 -0.28
CA VAL A 286 -5.80 -9.11 0.51
C VAL A 286 -6.89 -10.18 0.53
N VAL A 287 -7.19 -10.80 -0.62
CA VAL A 287 -8.29 -11.77 -0.73
C VAL A 287 -7.83 -13.16 -0.29
N PHE A 288 -6.73 -13.68 -0.86
CA PHE A 288 -6.32 -15.06 -0.55
C PHE A 288 -5.55 -15.15 0.77
N ALA A 289 -4.46 -14.39 0.92
CA ALA A 289 -3.63 -14.48 2.13
C ALA A 289 -4.24 -13.76 3.34
N GLY A 290 -5.07 -12.75 3.13
CA GLY A 290 -5.80 -12.03 4.17
C GLY A 290 -7.12 -12.73 4.50
N LEU A 291 -8.13 -12.52 3.65
CA LEU A 291 -9.51 -12.93 3.93
C LEU A 291 -9.67 -14.47 4.01
N PHE A 292 -9.31 -15.20 2.95
CA PHE A 292 -9.53 -16.66 2.93
C PHE A 292 -8.64 -17.41 3.92
N GLN A 293 -7.38 -16.99 4.07
CA GLN A 293 -6.50 -17.59 5.07
C GLN A 293 -7.01 -17.31 6.49
N TRP A 294 -7.51 -16.11 6.79
CA TRP A 294 -8.11 -15.82 8.10
C TRP A 294 -9.36 -16.67 8.34
N ILE A 295 -10.25 -16.77 7.35
CA ILE A 295 -11.47 -17.59 7.45
C ILE A 295 -11.11 -19.06 7.74
N GLY A 296 -10.20 -19.64 6.95
CA GLY A 296 -9.87 -21.05 7.06
C GLY A 296 -8.97 -21.41 8.24
N VAL A 297 -8.07 -20.52 8.66
CA VAL A 297 -7.07 -20.81 9.71
C VAL A 297 -7.51 -20.35 11.09
N CYS A 298 -8.31 -19.28 11.19
CA CYS A 298 -8.75 -18.72 12.47
C CYS A 298 -10.26 -18.84 12.65
N LEU A 299 -11.06 -18.23 11.77
CA LEU A 299 -12.50 -18.07 12.01
C LEU A 299 -13.24 -19.41 12.14
N ILE A 300 -13.09 -20.31 11.17
CA ILE A 300 -13.76 -21.62 11.19
C ILE A 300 -13.34 -22.43 12.42
N PRO A 301 -12.03 -22.63 12.70
CA PRO A 301 -11.60 -23.34 13.91
C PRO A 301 -12.13 -22.74 15.22
N LEU A 302 -12.23 -21.40 15.31
CA LEU A 302 -12.75 -20.71 16.49
C LEU A 302 -14.26 -20.91 16.68
N MET A 303 -15.01 -21.01 15.59
CA MET A 303 -16.47 -21.19 15.63
C MET A 303 -16.90 -22.65 15.86
N GLU A 304 -16.21 -23.60 15.22
CA GLU A 304 -16.60 -25.01 15.23
C GLU A 304 -15.92 -25.80 16.36
N GLY A 305 -14.85 -25.26 16.95
CA GLY A 305 -14.03 -25.94 17.95
C GLY A 305 -13.08 -26.97 17.32
N ALA A 306 -11.84 -27.00 17.81
CA ALA A 306 -10.79 -27.99 17.50
C ALA A 306 -10.60 -28.40 16.01
N GLY A 307 -9.67 -27.72 15.31
CA GLY A 307 -9.16 -28.16 14.00
C GLY A 307 -7.81 -28.92 14.08
N ASN A 308 -7.39 -29.58 12.99
CA ASN A 308 -6.09 -30.24 12.84
C ASN A 308 -4.90 -29.26 12.67
N TYR A 309 -4.85 -28.19 13.48
CA TYR A 309 -3.80 -27.17 13.45
C TYR A 309 -3.09 -27.10 14.81
N ALA A 310 -1.80 -26.77 14.83
CA ALA A 310 -1.11 -26.55 16.10
C ALA A 310 -1.66 -25.28 16.77
N THR A 311 -1.87 -25.35 18.09
CA THR A 311 -2.36 -24.23 18.90
C THR A 311 -1.34 -23.10 18.90
N ASP A 312 -1.79 -21.90 18.53
CA ASP A 312 -1.05 -20.64 18.60
C ASP A 312 -1.88 -19.58 19.35
N TRP A 313 -1.33 -18.38 19.53
CA TRP A 313 -2.03 -17.24 20.16
C TRP A 313 -3.38 -16.88 19.50
N GLY A 314 -3.66 -17.34 18.28
CA GLY A 314 -4.88 -17.04 17.55
C GLY A 314 -5.95 -18.14 17.62
N LYS A 315 -5.71 -19.18 18.45
CA LYS A 315 -6.65 -20.26 18.76
C LYS A 315 -6.72 -20.56 20.26
N LEU A 316 -6.26 -19.62 21.08
CA LEU A 316 -6.12 -19.78 22.51
C LEU A 316 -7.49 -19.87 23.22
N ALA A 317 -8.53 -19.19 22.74
CA ALA A 317 -9.88 -19.26 23.33
C ALA A 317 -10.49 -20.67 23.27
N ILE A 318 -10.05 -21.52 22.34
CA ILE A 318 -10.52 -22.92 22.25
C ILE A 318 -10.02 -23.72 23.44
N VAL A 319 -8.82 -23.39 23.95
CA VAL A 319 -8.12 -24.23 24.93
C VAL A 319 -8.03 -23.59 26.32
N ARG A 320 -8.01 -22.26 26.37
CA ARG A 320 -7.92 -21.41 27.56
C ARG A 320 -8.99 -20.30 27.47
N PRO A 321 -10.30 -20.64 27.44
CA PRO A 321 -11.38 -19.66 27.32
C PRO A 321 -11.43 -18.67 28.50
N GLU A 322 -10.76 -18.99 29.61
CA GLU A 322 -10.61 -18.09 30.76
C GLU A 322 -9.65 -16.92 30.52
N VAL A 323 -8.81 -16.98 29.48
CA VAL A 323 -7.88 -15.89 29.13
C VAL A 323 -8.51 -14.92 28.15
N ILE A 324 -9.14 -15.43 27.09
CA ILE A 324 -9.75 -14.63 26.03
C ILE A 324 -11.02 -15.32 25.52
N SER A 325 -12.07 -14.55 25.27
CA SER A 325 -13.31 -15.08 24.69
C SER A 325 -13.20 -15.30 23.18
N VAL A 326 -13.97 -16.24 22.64
CA VAL A 326 -14.00 -16.53 21.19
C VAL A 326 -14.27 -15.28 20.34
N PRO A 327 -15.26 -14.41 20.66
CA PRO A 327 -15.50 -13.20 19.86
C PRO A 327 -14.33 -12.21 19.88
N GLU A 328 -13.68 -12.04 21.03
CA GLU A 328 -12.50 -11.16 21.15
C GLU A 328 -11.32 -11.70 20.34
N GLU A 329 -11.10 -13.02 20.36
CA GLU A 329 -10.05 -13.65 19.57
C GLU A 329 -10.33 -13.57 18.05
N VAL A 330 -11.59 -13.71 17.63
CA VAL A 330 -12.00 -13.51 16.23
C VAL A 330 -11.68 -12.08 15.77
N VAL A 331 -12.00 -11.07 16.59
CA VAL A 331 -11.71 -9.67 16.27
C VAL A 331 -10.20 -9.42 16.22
N PHE A 332 -9.46 -9.90 17.22
CA PHE A 332 -8.00 -9.73 17.29
C PHE A 332 -7.31 -10.37 16.09
N THR A 333 -7.61 -11.63 15.78
CA THR A 333 -7.03 -12.35 14.64
C THR A 333 -7.45 -11.70 13.31
N GLY A 334 -8.66 -11.18 13.19
CA GLY A 334 -9.11 -10.44 12.00
C GLY A 334 -8.29 -9.17 11.75
N LEU A 335 -8.05 -8.38 12.81
CA LEU A 335 -7.18 -7.20 12.74
C LEU A 335 -5.74 -7.57 12.40
N ALA A 336 -5.21 -8.62 13.02
CA ALA A 336 -3.87 -9.13 12.77
C ALA A 336 -3.70 -9.56 11.30
N TYR A 337 -4.64 -10.33 10.75
CA TYR A 337 -4.57 -10.79 9.35
C TYR A 337 -4.78 -9.65 8.34
N LEU A 338 -5.64 -8.67 8.63
CA LEU A 338 -5.78 -7.48 7.81
C LEU A 338 -4.48 -6.67 7.78
N TYR A 339 -3.86 -6.46 8.94
CA TYR A 339 -2.57 -5.78 9.03
C TYR A 339 -1.47 -6.56 8.28
N MET A 340 -1.40 -7.88 8.50
CA MET A 340 -0.45 -8.78 7.85
C MET A 340 -0.57 -8.72 6.32
N CYS A 341 -1.79 -8.80 5.78
CA CYS A 341 -2.01 -8.83 4.33
C CYS A 341 -1.68 -7.50 3.65
N LEU A 342 -1.98 -6.37 4.30
CA LEU A 342 -1.58 -5.04 3.82
C LEU A 342 -0.06 -4.87 3.84
N CYS A 343 0.60 -5.34 4.90
CA CYS A 343 2.05 -5.33 5.01
C CYS A 343 2.73 -6.18 3.93
N PHE A 344 2.26 -7.41 3.69
CA PHE A 344 2.80 -8.25 2.62
C PHE A 344 2.48 -7.72 1.22
N TYR A 345 1.32 -7.09 1.03
CA TYR A 345 1.03 -6.36 -0.21
C TYR A 345 2.12 -5.30 -0.48
N LEU A 346 2.44 -4.50 0.53
CA LEU A 346 3.50 -3.48 0.43
C LEU A 346 4.89 -4.09 0.23
N PHE A 347 5.17 -5.24 0.85
CA PHE A 347 6.42 -5.99 0.63
C PHE A 347 6.58 -6.37 -0.84
N PHE A 348 5.56 -6.98 -1.45
CA PHE A 348 5.60 -7.35 -2.87
C PHE A 348 5.60 -6.14 -3.80
N VAL A 349 4.91 -5.04 -3.45
CA VAL A 349 5.05 -3.75 -4.14
C VAL A 349 6.52 -3.31 -4.13
N GLY A 350 7.19 -3.41 -2.99
CA GLY A 350 8.61 -3.11 -2.89
C GLY A 350 9.44 -3.97 -3.84
N LEU A 351 9.20 -5.27 -3.90
CA LEU A 351 9.87 -6.18 -4.86
C LEU A 351 9.61 -5.80 -6.32
N ILE A 352 8.38 -5.42 -6.68
CA ILE A 352 8.05 -4.93 -8.03
C ILE A 352 8.85 -3.66 -8.34
N LEU A 353 8.92 -2.71 -7.41
CA LEU A 353 9.69 -1.47 -7.59
C LEU A 353 11.18 -1.75 -7.76
N LEU A 354 11.76 -2.65 -6.95
CA LEU A 354 13.15 -3.09 -7.10
C LEU A 354 13.39 -3.70 -8.49
N TYR A 355 12.48 -4.55 -8.97
CA TYR A 355 12.53 -5.08 -10.33
C TYR A 355 12.49 -3.96 -11.38
N THR A 356 11.58 -2.99 -11.24
CA THR A 356 11.48 -1.84 -12.15
C THR A 356 12.76 -1.01 -12.18
N VAL A 357 13.42 -0.79 -11.03
CA VAL A 357 14.72 -0.10 -10.95
C VAL A 357 15.80 -0.86 -11.73
N ILE A 358 15.90 -2.18 -11.55
CA ILE A 358 16.86 -3.02 -12.29
C ILE A 358 16.60 -2.94 -13.79
N HIS A 359 15.33 -3.05 -14.18
CA HIS A 359 14.92 -3.08 -15.57
C HIS A 359 15.23 -1.75 -16.26
N ASP A 360 14.90 -0.63 -15.63
CA ASP A 360 15.17 0.73 -16.14
C ASP A 360 16.69 0.98 -16.26
N LEU A 361 17.47 0.62 -15.24
CA LEU A 361 18.94 0.71 -15.31
C LEU A 361 19.53 -0.14 -16.44
N TRP A 362 19.01 -1.36 -16.62
CA TRP A 362 19.46 -2.25 -17.69
C TRP A 362 19.18 -1.66 -19.08
N ILE A 363 17.99 -1.08 -19.30
CA ILE A 363 17.64 -0.41 -20.57
C ILE A 363 18.59 0.77 -20.85
N ILE A 364 18.83 1.62 -19.84
CA ILE A 364 19.74 2.77 -19.97
C ILE A 364 21.17 2.31 -20.29
N ARG A 365 21.63 1.23 -19.63
CA ARG A 365 22.93 0.63 -19.91
C ARG A 365 23.02 0.10 -21.34
N GLU A 366 21.99 -0.59 -21.83
CA GLU A 366 22.00 -1.15 -23.19
C GLU A 366 22.01 -0.06 -24.26
N ALA A 367 21.20 0.99 -24.08
CA ALA A 367 21.15 2.14 -24.98
C ALA A 367 22.51 2.88 -25.08
N SER A 368 23.33 2.79 -24.03
CA SER A 368 24.62 3.46 -23.94
C SER A 368 25.83 2.66 -24.45
N LYS A 369 25.69 1.35 -24.74
CA LYS A 369 26.81 0.52 -25.23
C LYS A 369 27.40 1.03 -26.56
N SER A 370 26.67 1.86 -27.29
CA SER A 370 27.12 2.53 -28.51
C SER A 370 28.03 3.74 -28.27
N ARG A 371 28.23 4.19 -27.02
CA ARG A 371 29.05 5.36 -26.65
C ARG A 371 30.30 4.94 -25.85
N PRO A 372 31.51 5.08 -26.41
CA PRO A 372 32.76 4.57 -25.80
C PRO A 372 33.38 5.53 -24.76
N GLU A 373 32.58 6.30 -24.01
CA GLU A 373 33.13 7.28 -23.07
C GLU A 373 33.42 6.67 -21.69
N VAL A 374 34.71 6.56 -21.34
CA VAL A 374 35.21 5.88 -20.13
C VAL A 374 34.60 6.46 -18.84
N SER A 375 34.40 7.78 -18.78
CA SER A 375 33.78 8.48 -17.64
C SER A 375 32.31 8.07 -17.44
N TYR A 376 31.57 7.87 -18.53
CA TYR A 376 30.19 7.42 -18.49
C TYR A 376 30.08 5.98 -17.99
N GLN A 377 30.97 5.10 -18.45
CA GLN A 377 31.01 3.69 -18.02
C GLN A 377 31.31 3.55 -16.52
N HIS A 378 32.12 4.43 -15.94
CA HIS A 378 32.35 4.47 -14.49
C HIS A 378 31.06 4.80 -13.73
N LYS A 379 30.31 5.83 -14.15
CA LYS A 379 29.04 6.23 -13.52
C LYS A 379 27.98 5.13 -13.58
N VAL A 380 27.87 4.42 -14.71
CA VAL A 380 26.96 3.27 -14.85
C VAL A 380 27.33 2.13 -13.90
N ASN A 381 28.61 1.81 -13.79
CA ASN A 381 29.08 0.75 -12.89
C ASN A 381 28.87 1.10 -11.41
N GLU A 382 29.11 2.35 -11.02
CA GLU A 382 28.87 2.83 -9.65
C GLU A 382 27.39 2.77 -9.29
N ALA A 383 26.51 3.25 -10.19
CA ALA A 383 25.07 3.17 -10.01
C ALA A 383 24.60 1.71 -9.92
N GLY A 384 25.11 0.83 -10.79
CA GLY A 384 24.79 -0.60 -10.78
C GLY A 384 25.23 -1.30 -9.50
N LEU A 385 26.42 -1.01 -8.98
CA LEU A 385 26.88 -1.55 -7.70
C LEU A 385 25.99 -1.07 -6.55
N ARG A 386 25.65 0.23 -6.50
CA ARG A 386 24.77 0.78 -5.46
C ARG A 386 23.36 0.16 -5.49
N VAL A 387 22.81 -0.03 -6.69
CA VAL A 387 21.53 -0.72 -6.89
C VAL A 387 21.61 -2.16 -6.40
N MET A 388 22.65 -2.91 -6.78
CA MET A 388 22.84 -4.29 -6.34
C MET A 388 23.04 -4.42 -4.83
N ARG A 389 23.76 -3.50 -4.18
CA ARG A 389 23.89 -3.47 -2.72
C ARG A 389 22.54 -3.24 -2.03
N GLY A 390 21.72 -2.33 -2.56
CA GLY A 390 20.35 -2.09 -2.06
C GLY A 390 19.45 -3.32 -2.22
N ILE A 391 19.48 -3.95 -3.39
CA ILE A 391 18.72 -5.18 -3.66
C ILE A 391 19.18 -6.30 -2.74
N PHE A 392 20.49 -6.51 -2.57
CA PHE A 392 21.03 -7.50 -1.65
C PHE A 392 20.51 -7.32 -0.23
N ARG A 393 20.51 -6.09 0.31
CA ARG A 393 19.95 -5.80 1.64
C ARG A 393 18.46 -6.18 1.72
N CYS A 394 17.68 -5.80 0.70
CA CYS A 394 16.27 -6.17 0.61
C CYS A 394 16.09 -7.69 0.51
N THR A 395 16.99 -8.39 -0.20
CA THR A 395 16.96 -9.84 -0.37
C THR A 395 17.25 -10.56 0.93
N VAL A 396 18.30 -10.15 1.64
CA VAL A 396 18.64 -10.66 2.96
C VAL A 396 17.44 -10.51 3.91
N LEU A 397 16.83 -9.32 3.97
CA LEU A 397 15.65 -9.09 4.81
C LEU A 397 14.46 -9.95 4.40
N GLY A 398 14.17 -10.07 3.10
CA GLY A 398 13.09 -10.93 2.61
C GLY A 398 13.28 -12.41 2.99
N VAL A 399 14.51 -12.92 2.93
CA VAL A 399 14.81 -14.30 3.36
C VAL A 399 14.73 -14.43 4.89
N LEU A 400 15.20 -13.44 5.66
CA LEU A 400 15.06 -13.44 7.13
C LEU A 400 13.60 -13.39 7.58
N ILE A 401 12.74 -12.62 6.90
CA ILE A 401 11.28 -12.60 7.09
C ILE A 401 10.71 -14.02 6.93
N ALA A 402 11.07 -14.71 5.85
CA ALA A 402 10.62 -16.08 5.61
C ALA A 402 11.16 -17.09 6.63
N ILE A 403 12.41 -16.91 7.08
CA ILE A 403 13.00 -17.69 8.18
C ILE A 403 12.16 -17.52 9.45
N CYS A 404 11.79 -16.30 9.85
CA CYS A 404 10.92 -16.08 11.02
C CYS A 404 9.57 -16.80 10.88
N MET A 405 8.95 -16.74 9.70
CA MET A 405 7.66 -17.42 9.43
C MET A 405 7.79 -18.94 9.53
N LYS A 406 8.82 -19.52 8.91
CA LYS A 406 9.03 -20.98 8.92
C LYS A 406 9.49 -21.48 10.29
N ALA A 407 10.42 -20.78 10.94
CA ALA A 407 10.91 -21.12 12.28
C ALA A 407 9.77 -21.17 13.30
N GLN A 408 8.83 -20.22 13.25
CA GLN A 408 7.64 -20.27 14.10
C GLN A 408 6.77 -21.48 13.83
N SER A 409 6.52 -21.78 12.54
CA SER A 409 5.71 -22.92 12.13
C SER A 409 6.30 -24.24 12.63
N SER A 410 7.61 -24.44 12.43
CA SER A 410 8.35 -25.62 12.90
C SER A 410 8.46 -25.67 14.43
N TYR A 411 8.66 -24.54 15.09
CA TYR A 411 8.67 -24.46 16.55
C TYR A 411 7.33 -24.93 17.13
N LEU A 412 6.19 -24.50 16.59
CA LEU A 412 4.89 -24.90 17.12
C LEU A 412 4.69 -26.42 17.03
N THR A 413 5.26 -27.10 16.04
CA THR A 413 5.20 -28.56 15.90
C THR A 413 6.28 -29.33 16.68
N SER A 414 7.32 -28.67 17.17
CA SER A 414 8.44 -29.32 17.89
C SER A 414 8.11 -29.70 19.34
N ARG A 415 9.08 -30.27 20.06
CA ARG A 415 9.02 -30.53 21.52
C ARG A 415 9.60 -29.41 22.40
N GLY A 416 10.08 -28.30 21.82
CA GLY A 416 10.63 -27.20 22.62
C GLY A 416 9.55 -26.42 23.37
N GLU A 417 9.83 -26.05 24.62
CA GLU A 417 8.93 -25.24 25.47
C GLU A 417 8.76 -23.81 24.96
N ASN A 418 9.84 -23.22 24.44
CA ASN A 418 9.86 -21.93 23.77
C ASN A 418 10.83 -21.98 22.58
N ILE A 419 10.76 -20.98 21.71
CA ILE A 419 11.53 -21.01 20.46
C ILE A 419 13.05 -20.99 20.70
N ALA A 420 13.51 -20.26 21.72
CA ALA A 420 14.93 -20.20 22.04
C ALA A 420 15.43 -21.56 22.56
N ALA A 421 14.69 -22.18 23.48
CA ALA A 421 14.98 -23.51 23.99
C ALA A 421 15.01 -24.56 22.87
N TRP A 422 14.10 -24.46 21.88
CA TRP A 422 14.10 -25.35 20.71
C TRP A 422 15.37 -25.20 19.87
N LEU A 423 15.76 -23.98 19.51
CA LEU A 423 16.96 -23.72 18.71
C LEU A 423 18.25 -24.10 19.45
N VAL A 424 18.34 -23.77 20.74
CA VAL A 424 19.50 -24.10 21.57
C VAL A 424 19.61 -25.61 21.77
N GLY A 425 18.48 -26.29 22.04
CA GLY A 425 18.45 -27.76 22.14
C GLY A 425 18.91 -28.44 20.86
N ASP A 426 18.52 -27.93 19.69
CA ASP A 426 19.00 -28.42 18.39
C ASP A 426 20.51 -28.17 18.17
N MET A 427 21.06 -27.06 18.64
CA MET A 427 22.51 -26.85 18.62
C MET A 427 23.25 -27.88 19.49
N TYR A 428 22.74 -28.18 20.68
CA TYR A 428 23.34 -29.16 21.58
C TYR A 428 23.24 -30.59 21.05
N SER A 429 22.13 -30.97 20.39
CA SER A 429 21.94 -32.33 19.87
C SER A 429 23.01 -32.72 18.83
N ALA A 430 23.45 -31.75 18.01
CA ALA A 430 24.52 -31.95 17.04
C ALA A 430 25.93 -32.07 17.66
N LEU A 431 26.16 -31.42 18.81
CA LEU A 431 27.45 -31.46 19.51
C LEU A 431 27.60 -32.69 20.41
N TYR A 432 26.49 -33.18 20.97
CA TYR A 432 26.49 -34.24 22.00
C TYR A 432 25.78 -35.55 21.56
N GLY A 433 25.39 -35.68 20.29
CA GLY A 433 24.91 -36.94 19.71
C GLY A 433 23.49 -37.35 20.13
N GLY A 434 22.61 -36.40 20.42
CA GLY A 434 21.22 -36.68 20.81
C GLY A 434 20.32 -37.01 19.62
N ASN A 435 19.85 -38.27 19.54
CA ASN A 435 18.93 -38.76 18.50
C ASN A 435 17.46 -38.41 18.79
N ASP A 436 17.06 -37.15 18.66
CA ASP A 436 15.64 -36.73 18.78
C ASP A 436 15.14 -35.97 17.53
N VAL A 437 15.48 -36.46 16.34
CA VAL A 437 15.28 -35.70 15.08
C VAL A 437 13.94 -35.95 14.39
N ARG A 438 13.02 -36.77 14.90
CA ARG A 438 11.89 -37.17 14.04
C ARG A 438 10.55 -37.53 14.66
N ASP A 439 10.09 -36.79 15.68
CA ASP A 439 8.70 -36.87 16.15
C ASP A 439 7.97 -35.51 16.01
N GLY A 440 7.97 -34.95 14.80
CA GLY A 440 7.08 -33.85 14.45
C GLY A 440 5.68 -34.38 14.15
N ILE A 441 4.67 -33.97 14.92
CA ILE A 441 3.27 -34.31 14.63
C ILE A 441 2.86 -33.56 13.35
N ALA A 442 2.31 -34.29 12.38
CA ALA A 442 1.95 -33.76 11.05
C ALA A 442 0.76 -32.79 11.12
N TYR A 443 1.02 -31.53 11.48
CA TYR A 443 0.07 -30.43 11.36
C TYR A 443 0.22 -29.72 10.00
N ARG A 444 -0.89 -29.37 9.36
CA ARG A 444 -0.88 -28.53 8.14
C ARG A 444 -0.67 -27.07 8.56
N MET A 445 0.35 -26.40 8.01
CA MET A 445 0.55 -24.96 8.26
C MET A 445 0.66 -24.18 6.95
N PRO A 446 -0.34 -23.36 6.59
CA PRO A 446 -0.32 -22.53 5.37
C PRO A 446 0.88 -21.59 5.27
N THR A 447 1.46 -21.21 6.41
CA THR A 447 2.66 -20.36 6.48
C THR A 447 3.86 -20.95 5.77
N GLN A 448 3.97 -22.27 5.61
CA GLN A 448 5.05 -22.91 4.87
C GLN A 448 5.02 -22.56 3.36
N TYR A 449 3.82 -22.46 2.79
CA TYR A 449 3.65 -22.06 1.40
C TYR A 449 3.89 -20.55 1.24
N SER A 450 3.33 -19.74 2.13
CA SER A 450 3.49 -18.28 2.10
C SER A 450 4.94 -17.84 2.32
N SER A 451 5.68 -18.49 3.23
CA SER A 451 7.12 -18.22 3.43
C SER A 451 7.95 -18.62 2.22
N LEU A 452 7.61 -19.73 1.54
CA LEU A 452 8.30 -20.17 0.33
C LEU A 452 8.09 -19.17 -0.81
N LEU A 453 6.86 -18.67 -1.00
CA LEU A 453 6.58 -17.62 -1.98
C LEU A 453 7.42 -16.37 -1.75
N ILE A 454 7.57 -15.93 -0.50
CA ILE A 454 8.41 -14.78 -0.15
C ILE A 454 9.87 -15.04 -0.55
N VAL A 455 10.44 -16.21 -0.22
CA VAL A 455 11.82 -16.56 -0.60
C VAL A 455 11.98 -16.55 -2.12
N ILE A 456 11.09 -17.23 -2.85
CA ILE A 456 11.17 -17.33 -4.31
C ILE A 456 11.07 -15.95 -4.95
N SER A 457 10.05 -15.15 -4.61
CA SER A 457 9.87 -13.82 -5.19
C SER A 457 11.05 -12.89 -4.91
N THR A 458 11.58 -12.93 -3.70
CA THR A 458 12.74 -12.11 -3.30
C THR A 458 14.02 -12.55 -4.03
N CYS A 459 14.25 -13.86 -4.14
CA CYS A 459 15.40 -14.41 -4.85
C CYS A 459 15.33 -14.16 -6.35
N VAL A 460 14.14 -14.21 -6.96
CA VAL A 460 13.95 -13.92 -8.39
C VAL A 460 14.39 -12.49 -8.71
N VAL A 461 14.02 -11.50 -7.90
CA VAL A 461 14.46 -10.11 -8.08
C VAL A 461 15.98 -9.98 -7.95
N PHE A 462 16.59 -10.66 -6.96
CA PHE A 462 18.04 -10.67 -6.77
C PHE A 462 18.77 -11.30 -7.96
N VAL A 463 18.35 -12.48 -8.40
CA VAL A 463 18.93 -13.22 -9.53
C VAL A 463 18.73 -12.45 -10.83
N TYR A 464 17.59 -11.77 -11.00
CA TYR A 464 17.38 -10.89 -12.16
C TYR A 464 18.40 -9.73 -12.17
N GLY A 465 18.59 -9.06 -11.04
CA GLY A 465 19.62 -8.03 -10.87
C GLY A 465 21.03 -8.56 -11.12
N TRP A 466 21.34 -9.72 -10.56
CA TRP A 466 22.60 -10.43 -10.76
C TRP A 466 22.93 -10.65 -12.24
N ILE A 467 21.99 -11.25 -12.97
CA ILE A 467 22.19 -11.61 -14.38
C ILE A 467 22.27 -10.35 -15.24
N ARG A 468 21.38 -9.37 -15.03
CA ARG A 468 21.29 -8.17 -15.87
C ARG A 468 22.41 -7.16 -15.59
N LEU A 469 22.88 -7.06 -14.35
CA LEU A 469 23.88 -6.08 -13.95
C LEU A 469 25.28 -6.69 -13.81
N GLY A 470 25.42 -7.98 -13.48
CA GLY A 470 26.70 -8.60 -13.16
C GLY A 470 27.62 -8.92 -14.34
N VAL A 471 27.07 -9.18 -15.54
CA VAL A 471 27.89 -9.58 -16.71
C VAL A 471 28.83 -8.43 -17.13
N GLY A 472 30.14 -8.70 -17.12
CA GLY A 472 31.20 -7.81 -17.61
C GLY A 472 31.51 -6.60 -16.72
N THR A 473 31.19 -6.64 -15.41
CA THR A 473 31.40 -5.50 -14.50
C THR A 473 32.61 -5.65 -13.57
N ARG A 474 33.24 -4.53 -13.21
CA ARG A 474 34.42 -4.49 -12.31
C ARG A 474 34.14 -4.94 -10.87
N PHE A 475 32.87 -5.14 -10.50
CA PHE A 475 32.45 -5.48 -9.13
C PHE A 475 31.96 -6.93 -8.99
N GLN A 476 32.34 -7.81 -9.92
CA GLN A 476 31.96 -9.22 -9.95
C GLN A 476 32.33 -9.99 -8.66
N VAL A 477 33.45 -9.65 -8.00
CA VAL A 477 33.86 -10.28 -6.74
C VAL A 477 32.87 -9.96 -5.61
N ALA A 478 32.48 -8.68 -5.47
CA ALA A 478 31.51 -8.27 -4.45
C ALA A 478 30.15 -8.94 -4.67
N LEU A 479 29.76 -9.06 -5.93
CA LEU A 479 28.62 -9.83 -6.36
C LEU A 479 28.75 -11.29 -5.84
N TRP A 480 29.82 -12.03 -6.14
CA TRP A 480 29.91 -13.45 -5.74
C TRP A 480 29.77 -13.66 -4.22
N LYS A 481 30.29 -12.73 -3.42
CA LYS A 481 30.08 -12.74 -1.96
C LYS A 481 28.60 -12.60 -1.60
N MET A 482 27.88 -11.65 -2.21
CA MET A 482 26.43 -11.48 -1.98
C MET A 482 25.65 -12.75 -2.35
N LEU A 483 25.94 -13.36 -3.49
CA LEU A 483 25.30 -14.60 -3.93
C LEU A 483 25.54 -15.75 -2.94
N ALA A 484 26.77 -15.89 -2.43
CA ALA A 484 27.10 -16.91 -1.44
C ALA A 484 26.30 -16.74 -0.14
N VAL A 485 26.15 -15.50 0.36
CA VAL A 485 25.34 -15.24 1.57
C VAL A 485 23.86 -15.52 1.33
N VAL A 486 23.30 -15.09 0.19
CA VAL A 486 21.90 -15.39 -0.16
C VAL A 486 21.68 -16.90 -0.28
N ALA A 487 22.58 -17.62 -0.95
CA ALA A 487 22.51 -19.07 -1.09
C ALA A 487 22.58 -19.78 0.27
N LEU A 488 23.48 -19.35 1.15
CA LEU A 488 23.60 -19.89 2.51
C LEU A 488 22.32 -19.66 3.33
N LEU A 489 21.72 -18.47 3.25
CA LEU A 489 20.46 -18.16 3.92
C LEU A 489 19.29 -19.00 3.37
N VAL A 490 19.19 -19.16 2.06
CA VAL A 490 18.15 -19.99 1.43
C VAL A 490 18.34 -21.46 1.80
N ALA A 491 19.57 -21.97 1.82
CA ALA A 491 19.87 -23.31 2.30
C ALA A 491 19.47 -23.46 3.77
N GLY A 492 19.85 -22.52 4.64
CA GLY A 492 19.44 -22.47 6.04
C GLY A 492 17.92 -22.49 6.20
N TYR A 493 17.20 -21.67 5.44
CA TYR A 493 15.73 -21.65 5.39
C TYR A 493 15.13 -23.01 5.00
N LEU A 494 15.63 -23.64 3.92
CA LEU A 494 15.12 -24.92 3.45
C LEU A 494 15.36 -26.03 4.48
N LEU A 495 16.48 -25.97 5.18
CA LEU A 495 16.93 -26.98 6.14
C LEU A 495 16.38 -26.79 7.57
N ILE A 496 15.60 -25.73 7.84
CA ILE A 496 14.90 -25.58 9.12
C ILE A 496 14.12 -26.86 9.43
N ASP A 497 14.40 -27.45 10.60
CA ASP A 497 13.76 -28.67 11.11
C ASP A 497 14.00 -29.93 10.26
N ALA A 498 15.03 -29.93 9.40
CA ALA A 498 15.33 -31.06 8.52
C ALA A 498 16.32 -32.08 9.11
N PHE A 499 17.22 -31.64 9.99
CA PHE A 499 18.23 -32.49 10.65
C PHE A 499 18.72 -31.85 11.96
N ALA A 500 19.28 -32.64 12.89
CA ALA A 500 19.88 -32.11 14.14
C ALA A 500 21.05 -31.16 13.86
N GLY A 501 21.02 -29.97 14.46
CA GLY A 501 22.07 -28.97 14.32
C GLY A 501 21.86 -28.00 13.16
N PHE A 502 20.69 -28.02 12.50
CA PHE A 502 20.36 -27.02 11.48
C PHE A 502 20.47 -25.59 12.04
N SER A 503 20.25 -25.42 13.35
CA SER A 503 20.33 -24.13 14.05
C SER A 503 21.72 -23.51 14.01
N ILE A 504 22.79 -24.31 13.94
CA ILE A 504 24.17 -23.82 13.80
C ILE A 504 24.35 -23.17 12.43
N LEU A 505 23.96 -23.88 11.36
CA LEU A 505 24.02 -23.37 9.99
C LEU A 505 23.17 -22.10 9.84
N LEU A 506 21.96 -22.11 10.42
CA LEU A 506 21.06 -20.97 10.43
C LEU A 506 21.68 -19.78 11.17
N GLY A 507 22.27 -20.01 12.35
CA GLY A 507 22.94 -18.98 13.14
C GLY A 507 24.10 -18.32 12.40
N VAL A 508 24.98 -19.11 11.77
CA VAL A 508 26.08 -18.59 10.93
C VAL A 508 25.54 -17.77 9.76
N GLY A 509 24.52 -18.28 9.07
CA GLY A 509 23.87 -17.57 7.96
C GLY A 509 23.27 -16.23 8.40
N VAL A 510 22.58 -16.19 9.54
CA VAL A 510 21.99 -14.97 10.12
C VAL A 510 23.06 -13.97 10.53
N LEU A 511 24.18 -14.41 11.12
CA LEU A 511 25.29 -13.51 11.48
C LEU A 511 25.91 -12.85 10.23
N LEU A 512 26.20 -13.65 9.20
CA LEU A 512 26.71 -13.13 7.92
C LEU A 512 25.72 -12.20 7.24
N ALA A 513 24.43 -12.48 7.36
CA ALA A 513 23.34 -11.65 6.87
C ALA A 513 23.30 -10.29 7.57
N ILE A 514 23.35 -10.25 8.90
CA ILE A 514 23.37 -9.02 9.69
C ILE A 514 24.60 -8.17 9.34
N TYR A 515 25.77 -8.80 9.23
CA TYR A 515 26.97 -8.12 8.78
C TYR A 515 26.79 -7.55 7.35
N GLY A 516 26.23 -8.33 6.43
CA GLY A 516 25.95 -7.91 5.05
C GLY A 516 24.92 -6.79 4.94
N LEU A 517 24.02 -6.62 5.91
CA LEU A 517 23.11 -5.48 5.95
C LEU A 517 23.89 -4.17 6.18
N ILE A 518 24.90 -4.20 7.05
CA ILE A 518 25.74 -3.05 7.37
C ILE A 518 26.74 -2.80 6.23
N ASP A 519 27.52 -3.82 5.88
CA ASP A 519 28.53 -3.79 4.80
C ASP A 519 28.23 -4.84 3.71
N PRO A 520 27.44 -4.49 2.69
CA PRO A 520 27.17 -5.36 1.54
C PRO A 520 28.42 -5.75 0.73
N GLY A 521 29.53 -5.02 0.86
CA GLY A 521 30.77 -5.29 0.13
C GLY A 521 31.66 -6.34 0.79
N PHE A 522 31.42 -6.63 2.07
CA PHE A 522 32.24 -7.51 2.91
C PHE A 522 33.74 -7.18 2.82
N GLY A 523 34.09 -5.93 3.14
CA GLY A 523 35.46 -5.42 3.17
C GLY A 523 36.01 -4.95 1.81
N LYS A 524 36.81 -3.88 1.87
CA LYS A 524 37.44 -3.14 0.77
C LYS A 524 38.13 -4.04 -0.28
N GLY A 525 37.63 -3.94 -1.51
CA GLY A 525 38.46 -3.95 -2.73
C GLY A 525 38.89 -2.55 -3.15
N GLU A 526 38.84 -1.56 -2.26
CA GLU A 526 39.59 -0.30 -2.44
C GLU A 526 41.07 -0.60 -2.14
N ARG A 527 41.75 -1.20 -3.12
CA ARG A 527 43.09 -0.73 -3.45
C ARG A 527 42.89 0.30 -4.53
N GLU A 528 42.97 1.56 -4.14
CA GLU A 528 43.40 2.61 -5.05
C GLU A 528 44.77 2.18 -5.62
N SER A 529 44.81 1.96 -6.94
CA SER A 529 45.99 2.13 -7.78
C SER A 529 45.54 2.40 -9.20
#